data_AF-A0A6N2E4T7-F1
#
_entry.id   AF-A0A6N2E4T7-F1
#
_cell.length_a   1.000
_cell.length_b   1.000
_cell.length_c   1.000
_cell.angle_alpha   90.00
_cell.angle_beta   90.00
_cell.angle_gamma   90.00
#
_symmetry.space_group_name_H-M   'P 1'
#
loop_
_entity.id
_entity.type
_entity.pdbx_description
1 polymer ?
#
loop_
_entity_poly.entity_id
_entity_poly.type
_entity_poly.pdbx_seq_one_letter_code
_entity_poly.pdbx_strand_id
1 'polypeptide(L)'
;MDGLNDSILILDFGSQTTQLIARRIRELGVYTEIIPGDEPLAEHLHEHVRGIILSGSPMSVLDTGSAQPDPVLYEVRVPILGICYGLQRMTHDNGGEVAAAGSREFGRARMQFSEAHPLFEEVPDSFVSWMSHGDSILKPAAGGKVITRSEHGLIACVDYPERGMTGIQFHPEVTHCEHGTRILQNFVFGMCGARATWSMDEYREQAARDIRAQVGQEPVLLLISGGVDSSVAAALLLEALPPEQVYLMYVDTGMMRAGETEQVSAVLGELGAKHLFVIDASERFLSALAGVADPEEKRRIIGDMFISVQQDEVRTHVPGNYFLAQGTLYTDLIESGKGVGKNAKVIKSHHNVRSPLVEKKRSEGRIVEPLAALYKDEVRELGRTLGLPESTVGRHPFPGPGLAVRILGEITPERCDLLRRADAIYIEELRERGLYDEIWQAFAVLLPIRAVGVAGDAREYGSVLALRAVVSHDGMTADVYAFPPQDLLEISARLTNQVPEIGRVVYDISSKPPATIEWE
;
A
#
# COMPACT_ATOMS: atom_id res chain seq x y z
N MET A 1 -5.69 -12.54 15.09
CA MET A 1 -5.99 -13.63 14.14
C MET A 1 -5.79 -14.93 14.89
N ASP A 2 -6.87 -15.64 15.18
CA ASP A 2 -6.80 -16.91 15.88
C ASP A 2 -6.20 -17.99 14.94
N GLY A 3 -4.89 -18.18 15.07
CA GLY A 3 -4.24 -19.50 15.14
C GLY A 3 -4.48 -20.56 14.05
N LEU A 4 -4.62 -20.20 12.78
CA LEU A 4 -4.69 -21.22 11.71
C LEU A 4 -3.48 -21.24 10.77
N ASN A 5 -2.76 -20.12 10.65
CA ASN A 5 -1.67 -19.99 9.68
C ASN A 5 -0.31 -19.99 10.36
N ASP A 6 0.61 -20.80 9.80
CA ASP A 6 2.02 -20.68 10.13
C ASP A 6 2.49 -19.27 9.77
N SER A 7 3.28 -18.65 10.65
CA SER A 7 3.69 -17.26 10.49
C SER A 7 5.19 -17.04 10.66
N ILE A 8 5.70 -15.99 10.02
CA ILE A 8 7.04 -15.45 10.24
C ILE A 8 6.90 -14.07 10.89
N LEU A 9 7.54 -13.91 12.05
CA LEU A 9 7.59 -12.64 12.76
C LEU A 9 8.79 -11.82 12.27
N ILE A 10 8.59 -10.55 11.99
CA ILE A 10 9.61 -9.65 11.46
C ILE A 10 9.79 -8.49 12.44
N LEU A 11 11.00 -8.36 12.97
CA LEU A 11 11.42 -7.27 13.86
C LEU A 11 11.95 -6.11 13.02
N ASP A 12 11.21 -4.99 13.00
CA ASP A 12 11.55 -3.79 12.24
C ASP A 12 12.51 -2.86 13.00
N PHE A 13 13.78 -2.78 12.57
CA PHE A 13 14.75 -1.84 13.10
C PHE A 13 14.80 -0.52 12.30
N GLY A 14 13.79 -0.27 11.46
CA GLY A 14 13.62 0.94 10.67
C GLY A 14 14.14 0.81 9.23
N SER A 15 14.25 -0.41 8.69
CA SER A 15 14.64 -0.58 7.28
C SER A 15 13.57 -0.05 6.34
N GLN A 16 13.99 0.61 5.26
CA GLN A 16 13.09 0.98 4.17
C GLN A 16 12.51 -0.25 3.45
N THR A 17 13.15 -1.42 3.61
CA THR A 17 12.78 -2.67 2.93
C THR A 17 12.04 -3.66 3.83
N THR A 18 11.75 -3.36 5.10
CA THR A 18 11.07 -4.31 6.01
C THR A 18 9.74 -4.81 5.44
N GLN A 19 8.94 -3.90 4.86
CA GLN A 19 7.70 -4.24 4.16
C GLN A 19 7.91 -5.18 2.97
N LEU A 20 9.05 -5.05 2.28
CA LEU A 20 9.36 -5.90 1.15
C LEU A 20 9.69 -7.32 1.60
N ILE A 21 10.40 -7.50 2.73
CA ILE A 21 10.62 -8.83 3.34
C ILE A 21 9.27 -9.51 3.60
N ALA A 22 8.37 -8.80 4.29
CA ALA A 22 7.04 -9.31 4.60
C ALA A 22 6.26 -9.72 3.34
N ARG A 23 6.20 -8.83 2.34
CA ARG A 23 5.52 -9.09 1.07
C ARG A 23 6.11 -10.29 0.34
N ARG A 24 7.44 -10.41 0.24
CA ARG A 24 8.10 -11.55 -0.40
C ARG A 24 7.76 -12.88 0.25
N ILE A 25 7.61 -12.92 1.57
CA ILE A 25 7.23 -14.16 2.28
C ILE A 25 5.75 -14.47 2.11
N ARG A 26 4.87 -13.46 2.07
CA ARG A 26 3.46 -13.65 1.76
C ARG A 26 3.21 -14.12 0.33
N GLU A 27 4.02 -13.67 -0.63
CA GLU A 27 4.05 -14.21 -2.00
C GLU A 27 4.39 -15.71 -2.04
N LEU A 28 5.09 -16.24 -1.03
CA LEU A 28 5.34 -17.67 -0.86
C LEU A 28 4.15 -18.42 -0.23
N GLY A 29 3.11 -17.72 0.22
CA GLY A 29 1.97 -18.30 0.90
C GLY A 29 2.18 -18.51 2.40
N VAL A 30 3.03 -17.73 3.06
CA VAL A 30 3.18 -17.75 4.53
C VAL A 30 2.85 -16.38 5.12
N TYR A 31 2.04 -16.36 6.19
CA TYR A 31 1.65 -15.10 6.82
C TYR A 31 2.85 -14.43 7.48
N THR A 32 2.87 -13.10 7.46
CA THR A 32 3.91 -12.32 8.13
C THR A 32 3.32 -11.26 9.02
N GLU A 33 3.94 -11.08 10.17
CA GLU A 33 3.67 -10.00 11.11
C GLU A 33 4.94 -9.18 11.33
N ILE A 34 4.82 -7.86 11.20
CA ILE A 34 5.87 -6.89 11.46
C ILE A 34 5.57 -6.21 12.79
N ILE A 35 6.56 -6.19 13.68
CA ILE A 35 6.54 -5.45 14.94
C ILE A 35 7.80 -4.59 15.05
N PRO A 36 7.80 -3.50 15.85
CA PRO A 36 9.00 -2.75 16.19
C PRO A 36 10.09 -3.68 16.74
N GLY A 37 11.32 -3.44 16.32
CA GLY A 37 12.45 -4.25 16.75
C GLY A 37 12.81 -4.16 18.23
N ASP A 38 12.23 -3.21 18.98
CA ASP A 38 12.39 -3.02 20.41
C ASP A 38 11.14 -3.39 21.24
N GLU A 39 10.13 -3.99 20.62
CA GLU A 39 8.92 -4.41 21.31
C GLU A 39 9.13 -5.70 22.14
N PRO A 40 8.48 -5.86 23.31
CA PRO A 40 8.52 -7.11 24.06
C PRO A 40 8.05 -8.29 23.23
N LEU A 41 8.86 -9.34 23.16
CA LEU A 41 8.66 -10.44 22.22
C LEU A 41 7.59 -11.44 22.71
N ALA A 42 7.36 -11.51 24.03
CA ALA A 42 6.47 -12.49 24.65
C ALA A 42 5.02 -12.42 24.15
N GLU A 43 4.54 -11.23 23.80
CA GLU A 43 3.15 -11.04 23.33
C GLU A 43 2.93 -11.50 21.88
N HIS A 44 4.02 -11.68 21.12
CA HIS A 44 3.99 -12.01 19.68
C HIS A 44 4.42 -13.45 19.38
N LEU A 45 5.02 -14.15 20.36
CA LEU A 45 5.42 -15.55 20.23
C LEU A 45 4.24 -16.49 20.49
N HIS A 46 3.43 -16.68 19.45
CA HIS A 46 2.34 -17.65 19.45
C HIS A 46 2.78 -19.02 18.92
N GLU A 47 1.96 -20.05 19.14
CA GLU A 47 2.27 -21.44 18.75
C GLU A 47 2.48 -21.66 17.24
N HIS A 48 2.07 -20.71 16.40
CA HIS A 48 2.19 -20.76 14.94
C HIS A 48 3.39 -20.00 14.38
N VAL A 49 4.13 -19.26 15.21
CA VAL A 49 5.36 -18.60 14.76
C VAL A 49 6.39 -19.69 14.46
N ARG A 50 6.84 -19.75 13.22
CA ARG A 50 7.82 -20.75 12.73
C ARG A 50 9.23 -20.18 12.59
N GLY A 51 9.37 -18.87 12.55
CA GLY A 51 10.66 -18.20 12.42
C GLY A 51 10.57 -16.71 12.70
N ILE A 52 11.73 -16.12 12.97
CA ILE A 52 11.86 -14.69 13.26
C ILE A 52 12.90 -14.08 12.29
N ILE A 53 12.60 -12.91 11.75
CA ILE A 53 13.54 -12.14 10.92
C ILE A 53 13.85 -10.82 11.61
N LEU A 54 15.14 -10.50 11.76
CA LEU A 54 15.59 -9.18 12.17
C LEU A 54 15.95 -8.38 10.92
N SER A 55 15.22 -7.30 10.67
CA SER A 55 15.41 -6.46 9.48
C SER A 55 16.68 -5.59 9.56
N GLY A 56 16.92 -4.84 8.48
CA GLY A 56 17.95 -3.81 8.42
C GLY A 56 17.61 -2.55 9.25
N SER A 57 18.55 -1.61 9.31
CA SER A 57 18.36 -0.30 9.94
C SER A 57 19.26 0.74 9.26
N PRO A 58 18.86 2.02 9.23
CA PRO A 58 19.77 3.11 8.90
C PRO A 58 20.80 3.41 10.01
N MET A 59 20.59 2.88 11.22
CA MET A 59 21.44 3.14 12.39
C MET A 59 22.63 2.17 12.46
N SER A 60 23.72 2.57 13.12
CA SER A 60 24.77 1.65 13.55
C SER A 60 24.34 0.90 14.82
N VAL A 61 24.76 -0.36 14.96
CA VAL A 61 24.59 -1.10 16.24
C VAL A 61 25.42 -0.49 17.38
N LEU A 62 26.45 0.30 17.03
CA LEU A 62 27.34 0.98 17.96
C LEU A 62 26.79 2.33 18.42
N ASP A 63 25.77 2.86 17.75
CA ASP A 63 25.17 4.15 18.11
C ASP A 63 24.45 4.06 19.46
N THR A 64 24.65 5.07 20.31
CA THR A 64 23.92 5.22 21.57
C THR A 64 22.42 5.41 21.28
N GLY A 65 21.59 4.50 21.79
CA GLY A 65 20.13 4.53 21.58
C GLY A 65 19.67 3.80 20.32
N SER A 66 20.54 3.02 19.66
CA SER A 66 20.11 2.06 18.65
C SER A 66 19.13 1.03 19.25
N ALA A 67 18.08 0.70 18.49
CA ALA A 67 17.02 -0.20 18.94
C ALA A 67 17.59 -1.61 19.21
N GLN A 68 17.17 -2.22 20.31
CA GLN A 68 17.64 -3.53 20.74
C GLN A 68 16.46 -4.48 20.86
N PRO A 69 16.58 -5.72 20.35
CA PRO A 69 15.54 -6.71 20.55
C PRO A 69 15.39 -7.06 22.02
N ASP A 70 14.20 -7.54 22.37
CA ASP A 70 13.97 -8.22 23.63
C ASP A 70 15.01 -9.35 23.80
N PRO A 71 15.78 -9.40 24.90
CA PRO A 71 16.78 -10.46 25.14
C PRO A 71 16.23 -11.88 25.02
N VAL A 72 14.93 -12.08 25.29
CA VAL A 72 14.23 -13.37 25.14
C VAL A 72 14.36 -13.93 23.72
N LEU A 73 14.58 -13.06 22.72
CA LEU A 73 14.84 -13.45 21.33
C LEU A 73 15.91 -14.54 21.22
N TYR A 74 17.00 -14.45 22.01
CA TYR A 74 18.12 -15.38 21.91
C TYR A 74 17.89 -16.71 22.64
N GLU A 75 16.74 -16.87 23.30
CA GLU A 75 16.35 -18.08 24.03
C GLU A 75 15.25 -18.87 23.30
N VAL A 76 14.64 -18.30 22.25
CA VAL A 76 13.60 -18.96 21.47
C VAL A 76 14.15 -20.15 20.69
N ARG A 77 13.27 -21.10 20.37
CA ARG A 77 13.63 -22.33 19.65
C ARG A 77 13.26 -22.33 18.17
N VAL A 78 12.72 -21.23 17.68
CA VAL A 78 12.40 -21.05 16.25
C VAL A 78 13.63 -20.47 15.54
N PRO A 79 13.88 -20.83 14.27
CA PRO A 79 14.99 -20.26 13.51
C PRO A 79 14.92 -18.73 13.40
N ILE A 80 16.09 -18.09 13.45
CA ILE A 80 16.24 -16.64 13.35
C ILE A 80 17.10 -16.28 12.14
N LEU A 81 16.62 -15.37 11.30
CA LEU A 81 17.37 -14.78 10.20
C LEU A 81 17.64 -13.29 10.46
N GLY A 82 18.91 -12.90 10.60
CA GLY A 82 19.29 -11.48 10.65
C GLY A 82 19.70 -10.94 9.29
N ILE A 83 19.10 -9.84 8.86
CA ILE A 83 19.40 -9.18 7.59
C ILE A 83 20.08 -7.85 7.85
N CYS A 84 21.28 -7.67 7.32
CA CYS A 84 22.09 -6.46 7.47
C CYS A 84 22.28 -6.06 8.95
N TYR A 85 21.58 -5.04 9.43
CA TYR A 85 21.57 -4.63 10.84
C TYR A 85 21.20 -5.80 11.76
N GLY A 86 20.24 -6.65 11.38
CA GLY A 86 19.87 -7.82 12.17
C GLY A 86 21.05 -8.76 12.42
N LEU A 87 21.85 -9.06 11.39
CA LEU A 87 23.08 -9.85 11.52
C LEU A 87 24.10 -9.16 12.45
N GLN A 88 24.28 -7.85 12.30
CA GLN A 88 25.18 -7.06 13.12
C GLN A 88 24.75 -7.04 14.59
N ARG A 89 23.44 -6.88 14.85
CA ARG A 89 22.85 -6.86 16.18
C ARG A 89 23.00 -8.20 16.88
N MET A 90 22.64 -9.30 16.20
CA MET A 90 22.86 -10.65 16.73
C MET A 90 24.33 -10.90 17.04
N THR A 91 25.25 -10.43 16.20
CA THR A 91 26.69 -10.60 16.43
C THR A 91 27.16 -9.79 17.63
N HIS A 92 26.78 -8.51 17.72
CA HIS A 92 27.16 -7.61 18.80
C HIS A 92 26.62 -8.08 20.16
N ASP A 93 25.34 -8.46 20.24
CA ASP A 93 24.70 -8.92 21.48
C ASP A 93 25.33 -10.17 22.08
N ASN A 94 25.94 -10.98 21.21
CA ASN A 94 26.55 -12.24 21.59
C ASN A 94 28.07 -12.12 21.76
N GLY A 95 28.60 -10.89 21.84
CA GLY A 95 30.01 -10.61 22.14
C GLY A 95 30.95 -10.72 20.93
N GLY A 96 30.42 -10.68 19.71
CA GLY A 96 31.21 -10.49 18.50
C GLY A 96 31.67 -9.04 18.32
N GLU A 97 32.48 -8.80 17.30
CA GLU A 97 33.07 -7.49 17.01
C GLU A 97 32.50 -6.92 15.72
N VAL A 98 31.81 -5.78 15.84
CA VAL A 98 31.28 -4.97 14.74
C VAL A 98 32.01 -3.62 14.75
N ALA A 99 32.42 -3.15 13.58
CA ALA A 99 33.07 -1.85 13.43
C ALA A 99 32.51 -1.09 12.23
N ALA A 100 32.58 0.24 12.29
CA ALA A 100 32.31 1.07 11.13
C ALA A 100 33.29 0.71 10.00
N ALA A 101 32.76 0.36 8.83
CA ALA A 101 33.60 0.02 7.69
C ALA A 101 34.28 1.30 7.15
N GLY A 102 35.60 1.23 6.89
CA GLY A 102 36.35 2.35 6.30
C GLY A 102 35.88 2.74 4.89
N SER A 103 35.16 1.84 4.21
CA SER A 103 34.47 2.06 2.95
C SER A 103 33.03 1.53 3.09
N ARG A 104 32.03 2.39 2.86
CA ARG A 104 30.63 1.95 2.82
C ARG A 104 30.40 1.19 1.51
N GLU A 105 29.96 -0.06 1.59
CA GLU A 105 29.62 -0.87 0.42
C GLU A 105 28.12 -0.70 0.15
N PHE A 106 27.82 0.16 -0.83
CA PHE A 106 26.47 0.34 -1.36
C PHE A 106 26.43 -0.14 -2.80
N GLY A 107 25.59 -1.12 -3.09
CA GLY A 107 25.31 -1.55 -4.45
C GLY A 107 25.58 -3.03 -4.69
N ARG A 108 25.79 -3.36 -5.96
CA ARG A 108 25.99 -4.74 -6.43
C ARG A 108 27.33 -5.27 -5.96
N ALA A 109 27.31 -6.44 -5.35
CA ALA A 109 28.52 -7.14 -4.93
C ALA A 109 28.38 -8.62 -5.25
N ARG A 110 29.45 -9.22 -5.77
CA ARG A 110 29.50 -10.67 -5.98
C ARG A 110 29.75 -11.38 -4.65
N MET A 111 28.94 -12.39 -4.37
CA MET A 111 29.09 -13.28 -3.23
C MET A 111 29.78 -14.57 -3.68
N GLN A 112 30.58 -15.15 -2.79
CA GLN A 112 31.18 -16.47 -3.00
C GLN A 112 31.02 -17.34 -1.74
N PHE A 113 30.37 -18.48 -1.91
CA PHE A 113 30.18 -19.47 -0.84
C PHE A 113 31.43 -20.32 -0.68
N SER A 114 31.83 -20.55 0.58
CA SER A 114 32.91 -21.50 0.89
C SER A 114 32.40 -22.87 1.32
N GLU A 115 31.12 -22.97 1.69
CA GLU A 115 30.50 -24.22 2.14
C GLU A 115 29.00 -24.27 1.85
N ALA A 116 28.46 -25.48 1.75
CA ALA A 116 27.02 -25.71 1.58
C ALA A 116 26.27 -25.37 2.87
N HIS A 117 25.13 -24.70 2.76
CA HIS A 117 24.32 -24.26 3.89
C HIS A 117 22.83 -24.29 3.53
N PRO A 118 21.92 -24.69 4.44
CA PRO A 118 20.48 -24.82 4.15
C PRO A 118 19.86 -23.55 3.53
N LEU A 119 20.26 -22.37 4.02
CA LEU A 119 19.79 -21.08 3.48
C LEU A 119 20.06 -20.88 1.98
N PHE A 120 21.06 -21.57 1.43
CA PHE A 120 21.54 -21.41 0.05
C PHE A 120 21.33 -22.67 -0.81
N GLU A 121 20.41 -23.56 -0.42
CA GLU A 121 20.03 -24.72 -1.24
C GLU A 121 19.49 -24.29 -2.62
N GLU A 122 20.05 -24.88 -3.67
CA GLU A 122 19.83 -24.52 -5.09
C GLU A 122 20.18 -23.07 -5.46
N VAL A 123 21.04 -22.41 -4.67
CA VAL A 123 21.67 -21.14 -5.03
C VAL A 123 23.09 -21.42 -5.55
N PRO A 124 23.52 -20.85 -6.69
CA PRO A 124 24.87 -21.06 -7.21
C PRO A 124 25.96 -20.59 -6.23
N ASP A 125 27.13 -21.24 -6.28
CA ASP A 125 28.30 -20.90 -5.45
C ASP A 125 28.76 -19.44 -5.59
N SER A 126 28.36 -18.76 -6.68
CA SER A 126 28.54 -17.34 -6.87
C SER A 126 27.33 -16.70 -7.54
N PHE A 127 26.88 -15.58 -6.97
CA PHE A 127 25.75 -14.77 -7.47
C PHE A 127 25.97 -13.30 -7.10
N VAL A 128 25.23 -12.40 -7.74
CA VAL A 128 25.25 -10.96 -7.43
C VAL A 128 24.16 -10.63 -6.42
N SER A 129 24.54 -9.94 -5.36
CA SER A 129 23.61 -9.46 -4.34
C SER A 129 23.68 -7.93 -4.19
N TRP A 130 22.79 -7.38 -3.36
CA TRP A 130 22.74 -5.95 -3.05
C TRP A 130 23.18 -5.69 -1.61
N MET A 131 24.34 -5.06 -1.46
CA MET A 131 24.92 -4.66 -0.17
C MET A 131 24.48 -3.23 0.14
N SER A 132 24.09 -2.99 1.39
CA SER A 132 23.72 -1.65 1.86
C SER A 132 23.99 -1.50 3.35
N HIS A 133 25.27 -1.36 3.72
CA HIS A 133 25.66 -1.24 5.13
C HIS A 133 26.82 -0.26 5.36
N GLY A 134 26.75 0.43 6.50
CA GLY A 134 27.83 1.30 6.99
C GLY A 134 28.84 0.58 7.89
N ASP A 135 28.39 -0.45 8.59
CA ASP A 135 29.20 -1.26 9.51
C ASP A 135 29.57 -2.60 8.90
N SER A 136 30.56 -3.27 9.46
CA SER A 136 30.98 -4.62 9.06
C SER A 136 31.33 -5.45 10.29
N ILE A 137 31.06 -6.75 10.20
CA ILE A 137 31.49 -7.71 11.20
C ILE A 137 32.98 -7.98 10.99
N LEU A 138 33.78 -7.68 12.01
CA LEU A 138 35.19 -8.03 12.05
C LEU A 138 35.38 -9.46 12.57
N LYS A 139 34.61 -9.81 13.60
CA LYS A 139 34.69 -11.11 14.25
C LYS A 139 33.30 -11.60 14.66
N PRO A 140 32.84 -12.78 14.18
CA PRO A 140 31.63 -13.41 14.69
C PRO A 140 31.70 -13.65 16.21
N ALA A 141 30.53 -13.73 16.84
CA ALA A 141 30.43 -14.18 18.23
C ALA A 141 30.89 -15.65 18.37
N ALA A 142 31.17 -16.09 19.60
CA ALA A 142 31.58 -17.46 19.86
C ALA A 142 30.53 -18.46 19.33
N GLY A 143 30.99 -19.48 18.60
CA GLY A 143 30.13 -20.46 17.93
C GLY A 143 29.66 -20.06 16.53
N GLY A 144 29.96 -18.83 16.07
CA GLY A 144 29.65 -18.36 14.72
C GLY A 144 30.61 -18.93 13.65
N LYS A 145 30.05 -19.42 12.55
CA LYS A 145 30.77 -19.88 11.36
C LYS A 145 30.56 -18.91 10.21
N VAL A 146 31.63 -18.51 9.53
CA VAL A 146 31.53 -17.65 8.34
C VAL A 146 31.26 -18.51 7.13
N ILE A 147 30.08 -18.36 6.53
CA ILE A 147 29.62 -19.16 5.38
C ILE A 147 30.04 -18.53 4.05
N THR A 148 30.00 -17.21 3.98
CA THR A 148 30.15 -16.44 2.73
C THR A 148 30.91 -15.15 2.97
N ARG A 149 31.70 -14.74 1.97
CA ARG A 149 32.29 -13.40 1.89
C ARG A 149 31.92 -12.71 0.58
N SER A 150 31.90 -11.39 0.59
CA SER A 150 31.83 -10.59 -0.64
C SER A 150 33.17 -10.65 -1.39
N GLU A 151 33.18 -10.22 -2.65
CA GLU A 151 34.41 -10.07 -3.44
C GLU A 151 35.45 -9.12 -2.82
N HIS A 152 35.01 -8.23 -1.92
CA HIS A 152 35.87 -7.35 -1.13
C HIS A 152 36.37 -7.98 0.18
N GLY A 153 36.05 -9.25 0.42
CA GLY A 153 36.49 -10.02 1.59
C GLY A 153 35.69 -9.77 2.86
N LEU A 154 34.61 -8.97 2.80
CA LEU A 154 33.74 -8.73 3.95
C LEU A 154 32.89 -9.95 4.27
N ILE A 155 32.60 -10.17 5.55
CA ILE A 155 31.72 -11.26 6.00
C ILE A 155 30.31 -10.97 5.50
N ALA A 156 29.80 -11.86 4.65
CA ALA A 156 28.47 -11.71 4.03
C ALA A 156 27.43 -12.63 4.65
N CYS A 157 27.83 -13.75 5.26
CA CYS A 157 26.94 -14.63 5.99
C CYS A 157 27.65 -15.27 7.18
N VAL A 158 26.96 -15.32 8.33
CA VAL A 158 27.39 -15.99 9.55
C VAL A 158 26.27 -16.92 10.02
N ASP A 159 26.62 -18.17 10.31
CA ASP A 159 25.71 -19.14 10.91
C ASP A 159 26.09 -19.44 12.36
N TYR A 160 25.07 -19.59 13.21
CA TYR A 160 25.18 -19.99 14.62
C TYR A 160 24.33 -21.25 14.85
N PRO A 161 24.82 -22.45 14.45
CA PRO A 161 24.01 -23.67 14.38
C PRO A 161 23.35 -24.05 15.71
N GLU A 162 24.11 -23.99 16.81
CA GLU A 162 23.64 -24.38 18.16
C GLU A 162 22.51 -23.48 18.69
N ARG A 163 22.32 -22.31 18.06
CA ARG A 163 21.31 -21.32 18.44
C ARG A 163 20.22 -21.15 17.39
N GLY A 164 20.29 -21.89 16.28
CA GLY A 164 19.34 -21.76 15.18
C GLY A 164 19.29 -20.36 14.56
N MET A 165 20.40 -19.60 14.62
CA MET A 165 20.47 -18.25 14.07
C MET A 165 21.39 -18.22 12.86
N THR A 166 20.92 -17.67 11.75
CA THR A 166 21.76 -17.37 10.60
C THR A 166 21.61 -15.89 10.28
N GLY A 167 22.67 -15.22 9.82
CA GLY A 167 22.56 -13.84 9.37
C GLY A 167 23.28 -13.61 8.06
N ILE A 168 22.75 -12.66 7.29
CA ILE A 168 23.27 -12.22 5.99
C ILE A 168 23.46 -10.71 5.99
N GLN A 169 24.49 -10.24 5.29
CA GLN A 169 24.86 -8.81 5.23
C GLN A 169 24.24 -8.09 4.01
N PHE A 170 23.49 -8.83 3.17
CA PHE A 170 22.81 -8.35 1.97
C PHE A 170 21.29 -8.53 2.07
N HIS A 171 20.56 -7.94 1.13
CA HIS A 171 19.09 -7.87 1.12
C HIS A 171 18.47 -8.86 0.11
N PRO A 172 17.99 -10.05 0.53
CA PRO A 172 17.36 -11.02 -0.37
C PRO A 172 15.96 -10.57 -0.86
N GLU A 173 15.36 -9.57 -0.22
CA GLU A 173 14.03 -9.09 -0.55
C GLU A 173 13.99 -8.19 -1.79
N VAL A 174 15.12 -7.58 -2.17
CA VAL A 174 15.20 -6.64 -3.29
C VAL A 174 15.42 -7.35 -4.62
N THR A 175 14.86 -6.79 -5.70
CA THR A 175 14.99 -7.32 -7.07
C THR A 175 16.42 -7.37 -7.59
N HIS A 176 17.33 -6.59 -6.98
CA HIS A 176 18.75 -6.58 -7.32
C HIS A 176 19.52 -7.79 -6.77
N CYS A 177 18.94 -8.57 -5.85
CA CYS A 177 19.54 -9.79 -5.33
C CYS A 177 19.16 -10.97 -6.23
N GLU A 178 20.14 -11.50 -6.96
CA GLU A 178 19.94 -12.75 -7.70
C GLU A 178 19.58 -13.87 -6.71
N HIS A 179 18.57 -14.67 -7.04
CA HIS A 179 18.08 -15.76 -6.18
C HIS A 179 17.54 -15.33 -4.81
N GLY A 180 17.27 -14.04 -4.57
CA GLY A 180 16.75 -13.55 -3.29
C GLY A 180 15.47 -14.25 -2.82
N THR A 181 14.50 -14.46 -3.72
CA THR A 181 13.29 -15.25 -3.44
C THR A 181 13.60 -16.68 -3.02
N ARG A 182 14.60 -17.33 -3.64
CA ARG A 182 15.01 -18.70 -3.30
C ARG A 182 15.62 -18.75 -1.90
N ILE A 183 16.44 -17.75 -1.53
CA ILE A 183 17.02 -17.63 -0.19
C ILE A 183 15.91 -17.50 0.87
N LEU A 184 14.90 -16.66 0.62
CA LEU A 184 13.75 -16.54 1.53
C LEU A 184 12.94 -17.84 1.58
N GLN A 185 12.73 -18.55 0.47
CA GLN A 185 12.10 -19.87 0.44
C GLN A 185 12.84 -20.89 1.30
N ASN A 186 14.17 -20.94 1.19
CA ASN A 186 15.00 -21.85 1.98
C ASN A 186 14.89 -21.56 3.48
N PHE A 187 14.84 -20.29 3.87
CA PHE A 187 14.58 -19.94 5.27
C PHE A 187 13.18 -20.37 5.71
N VAL A 188 12.13 -19.94 4.99
CA VAL A 188 10.73 -20.13 5.38
C VAL A 188 10.31 -21.60 5.37
N PHE A 189 10.64 -22.34 4.32
CA PHE A 189 10.23 -23.74 4.17
C PHE A 189 11.29 -24.72 4.66
N GLY A 190 12.56 -24.47 4.33
CA GLY A 190 13.65 -25.39 4.66
C GLY A 190 14.05 -25.32 6.14
N MET A 191 14.32 -24.12 6.64
CA MET A 191 14.80 -23.93 8.01
C MET A 191 13.64 -23.86 9.02
N CYS A 192 12.63 -23.04 8.76
CA CYS A 192 11.49 -22.84 9.66
C CYS A 192 10.44 -23.97 9.57
N GLY A 193 10.41 -24.73 8.47
CA GLY A 193 9.40 -25.76 8.26
C GLY A 193 7.97 -25.23 8.19
N ALA A 194 7.79 -23.95 7.82
CA ALA A 194 6.47 -23.36 7.69
C ALA A 194 5.70 -24.01 6.54
N ARG A 195 4.37 -24.05 6.63
CA ARG A 195 3.51 -24.51 5.54
C ARG A 195 2.89 -23.31 4.82
N ALA A 196 2.72 -23.44 3.51
CA ALA A 196 2.06 -22.42 2.70
C ALA A 196 0.54 -22.46 2.91
N THR A 197 0.06 -21.86 4.01
CA THR A 197 -1.38 -21.80 4.37
C THR A 197 -1.96 -20.41 4.18
N TRP A 198 -1.15 -19.39 3.86
CA TRP A 198 -1.67 -18.08 3.55
C TRP A 198 -2.21 -18.03 2.11
N SER A 199 -3.53 -17.98 1.97
CA SER A 199 -4.22 -17.75 0.71
C SER A 199 -5.40 -16.80 0.90
N MET A 200 -5.86 -16.15 -0.18
CA MET A 200 -7.01 -15.24 -0.10
C MET A 200 -8.32 -15.99 0.18
N ASP A 201 -8.43 -17.26 -0.23
CA ASP A 201 -9.58 -18.11 0.12
C ASP A 201 -9.63 -18.36 1.63
N GLU A 202 -8.51 -18.77 2.23
CA GLU A 202 -8.43 -19.01 3.68
C GLU A 202 -8.62 -17.71 4.48
N TYR A 203 -8.03 -16.61 4.00
CA TYR A 203 -8.23 -15.30 4.62
C TYR A 203 -9.68 -14.85 4.56
N ARG A 204 -10.36 -15.01 3.41
CA ARG A 204 -11.77 -14.67 3.24
C ARG A 204 -12.63 -15.38 4.28
N GLU A 205 -12.45 -16.69 4.44
CA GLU A 205 -13.20 -17.47 5.41
C GLU A 205 -12.91 -17.06 6.85
N GLN A 206 -11.63 -16.82 7.18
CA GLN A 206 -11.21 -16.39 8.51
C GLN A 206 -11.77 -15.01 8.84
N ALA A 207 -11.61 -14.03 7.96
CA ALA A 207 -12.12 -12.68 8.14
C ALA A 207 -13.64 -12.69 8.30
N ALA A 208 -14.36 -13.50 7.52
CA ALA A 208 -15.81 -13.65 7.67
C ALA A 208 -16.21 -14.23 9.04
N ARG A 209 -15.44 -15.19 9.59
CA ARG A 209 -15.64 -15.72 10.95
C ARG A 209 -15.39 -14.64 12.01
N ASP A 210 -14.28 -13.92 11.90
CA ASP A 210 -13.88 -12.88 12.86
C ASP A 210 -14.89 -11.73 12.88
N ILE A 211 -15.36 -11.28 11.71
CA ILE A 211 -16.40 -10.27 11.58
C ILE A 211 -17.68 -10.74 12.31
N ARG A 212 -18.17 -11.96 12.02
CA ARG A 212 -19.38 -12.51 12.68
C ARG A 212 -19.23 -12.60 14.19
N ALA A 213 -18.06 -13.04 14.68
CA ALA A 213 -17.78 -13.14 16.10
C ALA A 213 -17.76 -11.75 16.77
N GLN A 214 -17.20 -10.75 16.10
CA GLN A 214 -17.06 -9.40 16.62
C GLN A 214 -18.40 -8.64 16.65
N VAL A 215 -19.18 -8.69 15.57
CA VAL A 215 -20.38 -7.84 15.41
C VAL A 215 -21.68 -8.53 15.85
N GLY A 216 -21.68 -9.86 15.91
CA GLY A 216 -22.84 -10.65 16.31
C GLY A 216 -24.05 -10.44 15.41
N GLN A 217 -25.05 -9.73 15.91
CA GLN A 217 -26.29 -9.40 15.19
C GLN A 217 -26.48 -7.89 15.02
N GLU A 218 -25.48 -7.09 15.41
CA GLU A 218 -25.58 -5.64 15.37
C GLU A 218 -25.33 -5.11 13.95
N PRO A 219 -25.99 -3.99 13.55
CA PRO A 219 -25.75 -3.38 12.25
C PRO A 219 -24.28 -2.97 12.05
N VAL A 220 -23.81 -3.08 10.82
CA VAL A 220 -22.47 -2.66 10.39
C VAL A 220 -22.62 -1.61 9.28
N LEU A 221 -22.12 -0.40 9.54
CA LEU A 221 -22.03 0.69 8.57
C LEU A 221 -20.67 0.68 7.89
N LEU A 222 -20.64 0.75 6.57
CA LEU A 222 -19.44 1.03 5.80
C LEU A 222 -19.66 2.28 4.92
N LEU A 223 -18.74 3.24 5.04
CA LEU A 223 -18.71 4.43 4.20
C LEU A 223 -17.90 4.12 2.93
N ILE A 224 -18.58 4.12 1.79
CA ILE A 224 -18.03 3.75 0.48
C ILE A 224 -17.44 5.00 -0.19
N SER A 225 -16.18 4.91 -0.59
CA SER A 225 -15.48 5.93 -1.37
C SER A 225 -15.46 5.65 -2.88
N GLY A 226 -15.98 4.49 -3.29
CA GLY A 226 -15.83 3.90 -4.62
C GLY A 226 -14.48 3.19 -4.82
N GLY A 227 -13.48 3.45 -3.96
CA GLY A 227 -12.16 2.82 -3.99
C GLY A 227 -12.19 1.29 -4.01
N VAL A 228 -11.08 0.69 -4.46
CA VAL A 228 -10.89 -0.78 -4.39
C VAL A 228 -11.08 -1.26 -2.95
N ASP A 229 -10.45 -0.59 -1.98
CA ASP A 229 -10.45 -1.04 -0.58
C ASP A 229 -11.85 -1.01 0.03
N SER A 230 -12.61 0.06 -0.19
CA SER A 230 -13.99 0.16 0.30
C SER A 230 -14.94 -0.80 -0.43
N SER A 231 -14.71 -1.08 -1.72
CA SER A 231 -15.51 -2.05 -2.48
C SER A 231 -15.25 -3.49 -2.03
N VAL A 232 -13.99 -3.85 -1.80
CA VAL A 232 -13.59 -5.18 -1.28
C VAL A 232 -14.09 -5.37 0.15
N ALA A 233 -13.97 -4.35 1.00
CA ALA A 233 -14.55 -4.39 2.34
C ALA A 233 -16.07 -4.57 2.31
N ALA A 234 -16.78 -3.90 1.38
CA ALA A 234 -18.22 -4.05 1.22
C ALA A 234 -18.59 -5.48 0.78
N ALA A 235 -17.90 -6.01 -0.22
CA ALA A 235 -18.11 -7.37 -0.71
C ALA A 235 -17.88 -8.41 0.40
N LEU A 236 -16.81 -8.26 1.18
CA LEU A 236 -16.52 -9.15 2.30
C LEU A 236 -17.58 -9.07 3.41
N LEU A 237 -18.09 -7.87 3.73
CA LEU A 237 -19.17 -7.73 4.71
C LEU A 237 -20.47 -8.37 4.24
N LEU A 238 -20.83 -8.19 2.96
CA LEU A 238 -22.03 -8.78 2.36
C LEU A 238 -21.94 -10.31 2.25
N GLU A 239 -20.74 -10.87 2.07
CA GLU A 239 -20.52 -12.31 2.15
C GLU A 239 -20.57 -12.82 3.59
N ALA A 240 -19.98 -12.07 4.53
CA ALA A 240 -19.83 -12.51 5.92
C ALA A 240 -21.12 -12.44 6.74
N LEU A 241 -21.99 -11.46 6.44
CA LEU A 241 -23.14 -11.08 7.27
C LEU A 241 -24.46 -11.14 6.48
N PRO A 242 -25.62 -11.28 7.17
CA PRO A 242 -26.91 -11.07 6.54
C PRO A 242 -27.01 -9.68 5.90
N PRO A 243 -27.49 -9.53 4.65
CA PRO A 243 -27.55 -8.25 3.97
C PRO A 243 -28.36 -7.15 4.69
N GLU A 244 -29.31 -7.52 5.55
CA GLU A 244 -30.07 -6.59 6.41
C GLU A 244 -29.24 -5.95 7.52
N GLN A 245 -28.10 -6.56 7.90
CA GLN A 245 -27.17 -6.02 8.89
C GLN A 245 -26.19 -5.03 8.26
N VAL A 246 -26.00 -5.06 6.94
CA VAL A 246 -24.95 -4.30 6.25
C VAL A 246 -25.53 -3.02 5.65
N TYR A 247 -25.08 -1.87 6.17
CA TYR A 247 -25.45 -0.53 5.73
C TYR A 247 -24.28 0.05 4.94
N LEU A 248 -24.49 0.29 3.65
CA LEU A 248 -23.50 0.87 2.76
C LEU A 248 -23.93 2.29 2.40
N MET A 249 -23.04 3.25 2.60
CA MET A 249 -23.33 4.65 2.29
C MET A 249 -22.24 5.23 1.39
N TYR A 250 -22.63 5.67 0.20
CA TYR A 250 -21.78 6.35 -0.77
C TYR A 250 -22.25 7.79 -0.91
N VAL A 251 -21.33 8.74 -0.83
CA VAL A 251 -21.61 10.18 -0.98
C VAL A 251 -21.04 10.66 -2.31
N ASP A 252 -21.92 11.03 -3.24
CA ASP A 252 -21.53 11.70 -4.46
C ASP A 252 -21.29 13.18 -4.16
N THR A 253 -20.04 13.61 -4.35
CA THR A 253 -19.61 14.99 -4.12
C THR A 253 -19.85 15.90 -5.31
N GLY A 254 -20.35 15.37 -6.44
CA GLY A 254 -20.41 16.06 -7.73
C GLY A 254 -19.07 16.12 -8.47
N MET A 255 -17.98 15.64 -7.85
CA MET A 255 -16.61 15.70 -8.39
C MET A 255 -16.05 14.29 -8.67
N MET A 256 -16.94 13.34 -8.94
CA MET A 256 -16.61 11.95 -9.30
C MET A 256 -16.32 11.81 -10.80
N ARG A 257 -15.79 10.67 -11.24
CA ARG A 257 -15.60 10.39 -12.69
C ARG A 257 -16.95 10.13 -13.38
N ALA A 258 -16.95 10.22 -14.70
CA ALA A 258 -18.13 9.92 -15.50
C ALA A 258 -18.62 8.48 -15.24
N GLY A 259 -19.90 8.33 -14.86
CA GLY A 259 -20.52 7.03 -14.62
C GLY A 259 -20.06 6.31 -13.35
N GLU A 260 -19.23 6.92 -12.50
CA GLU A 260 -18.65 6.23 -11.34
C GLU A 260 -19.71 5.89 -10.30
N THR A 261 -20.62 6.81 -10.01
CA THR A 261 -21.69 6.61 -9.02
C THR A 261 -22.64 5.49 -9.45
N GLU A 262 -23.02 5.46 -10.72
CA GLU A 262 -23.87 4.42 -11.29
C GLU A 262 -23.18 3.05 -11.26
N GLN A 263 -21.89 2.99 -11.61
CA GLN A 263 -21.10 1.76 -11.57
C GLN A 263 -20.97 1.21 -10.15
N VAL A 264 -20.62 2.06 -9.17
CA VAL A 264 -20.50 1.66 -7.76
C VAL A 264 -21.85 1.14 -7.25
N SER A 265 -22.94 1.84 -7.56
CA SER A 265 -24.29 1.43 -7.15
C SER A 265 -24.69 0.08 -7.76
N ALA A 266 -24.44 -0.12 -9.05
CA ALA A 266 -24.73 -1.37 -9.75
C ALA A 266 -23.96 -2.56 -9.14
N VAL A 267 -22.64 -2.41 -8.97
CA VAL A 267 -21.79 -3.48 -8.40
C VAL A 267 -22.25 -3.86 -7.00
N LEU A 268 -22.50 -2.89 -6.13
CA LEU A 268 -22.95 -3.18 -4.76
C LEU A 268 -24.37 -3.78 -4.72
N GLY A 269 -25.24 -3.38 -5.64
CA GLY A 269 -26.56 -3.98 -5.81
C GLY A 269 -26.49 -5.45 -6.26
N GLU A 270 -25.62 -5.77 -7.22
CA GLU A 270 -25.39 -7.14 -7.70
C GLU A 270 -24.83 -8.07 -6.61
N LEU A 271 -24.04 -7.53 -5.67
CA LEU A 271 -23.56 -8.25 -4.48
C LEU A 271 -24.65 -8.48 -3.41
N GLY A 272 -25.88 -8.00 -3.65
CA GLY A 272 -27.02 -8.25 -2.76
C GLY A 272 -27.21 -7.23 -1.64
N ALA A 273 -26.61 -6.04 -1.74
CA ALA A 273 -26.82 -4.97 -0.77
C ALA A 273 -28.30 -4.59 -0.63
N LYS A 274 -28.84 -4.64 0.60
CA LYS A 274 -30.23 -4.24 0.90
C LYS A 274 -30.35 -2.80 1.40
N HIS A 275 -29.33 -2.32 2.12
CA HIS A 275 -29.27 -0.96 2.65
C HIS A 275 -28.14 -0.18 1.98
N LEU A 276 -28.30 0.10 0.69
CA LEU A 276 -27.39 0.95 -0.09
C LEU A 276 -27.96 2.38 -0.18
N PHE A 277 -27.25 3.34 0.41
CA PHE A 277 -27.60 4.75 0.37
C PHE A 277 -26.62 5.49 -0.53
N VAL A 278 -27.09 5.89 -1.72
CA VAL A 278 -26.36 6.78 -2.62
C VAL A 278 -26.86 8.20 -2.37
N ILE A 279 -26.04 9.00 -1.70
CA ILE A 279 -26.37 10.37 -1.32
C ILE A 279 -25.79 11.32 -2.37
N ASP A 280 -26.66 12.02 -3.09
CA ASP A 280 -26.24 13.14 -3.93
C ASP A 280 -26.07 14.40 -3.06
N ALA A 281 -24.81 14.78 -2.84
CA ALA A 281 -24.44 16.00 -2.13
C ALA A 281 -23.79 17.04 -3.06
N SER A 282 -23.86 16.84 -4.38
CA SER A 282 -23.16 17.66 -5.38
C SER A 282 -23.40 19.16 -5.20
N GLU A 283 -24.65 19.58 -5.01
CA GLU A 283 -25.00 20.99 -4.79
C GLU A 283 -24.33 21.58 -3.54
N ARG A 284 -24.27 20.82 -2.43
CA ARG A 284 -23.64 21.27 -1.17
C ARG A 284 -22.14 21.50 -1.36
N PHE A 285 -21.47 20.56 -2.03
CA PHE A 285 -20.03 20.66 -2.29
C PHE A 285 -19.69 21.77 -3.27
N LEU A 286 -20.36 21.81 -4.42
CA LEU A 286 -20.08 22.81 -5.46
C LEU A 286 -20.40 24.23 -4.99
N SER A 287 -21.47 24.41 -4.22
CA SER A 287 -21.80 25.72 -3.63
C SER A 287 -20.76 26.17 -2.60
N ALA A 288 -20.22 25.26 -1.80
CA ALA A 288 -19.18 25.58 -0.82
C ALA A 288 -17.81 25.88 -1.46
N LEU A 289 -17.56 25.39 -2.67
CA LEU A 289 -16.33 25.61 -3.43
C LEU A 289 -16.40 26.81 -4.38
N ALA A 290 -17.56 27.46 -4.50
CA ALA A 290 -17.75 28.61 -5.39
C ALA A 290 -16.74 29.74 -5.06
N GLY A 291 -16.02 30.21 -6.08
CA GLY A 291 -14.99 31.24 -5.93
C GLY A 291 -13.68 30.79 -5.26
N VAL A 292 -13.52 29.51 -4.90
CA VAL A 292 -12.30 29.00 -4.25
C VAL A 292 -11.32 28.48 -5.30
N ALA A 293 -10.14 29.08 -5.36
CA ALA A 293 -9.07 28.67 -6.27
C ALA A 293 -7.87 28.02 -5.56
N ASP A 294 -7.66 28.32 -4.28
CA ASP A 294 -6.52 27.79 -3.51
C ASP A 294 -6.71 26.27 -3.24
N PRO A 295 -5.74 25.42 -3.59
CA PRO A 295 -5.90 23.97 -3.51
C PRO A 295 -5.98 23.44 -2.08
N GLU A 296 -5.26 24.05 -1.13
CA GLU A 296 -5.31 23.66 0.28
C GLU A 296 -6.68 24.01 0.89
N GLU A 297 -7.21 25.19 0.55
CA GLU A 297 -8.55 25.58 0.96
C GLU A 297 -9.63 24.68 0.33
N LYS A 298 -9.49 24.30 -0.96
CA LYS A 298 -10.37 23.31 -1.59
C LYS A 298 -10.37 21.99 -0.81
N ARG A 299 -9.18 21.47 -0.47
CA ARG A 299 -9.03 20.23 0.32
C ARG A 299 -9.70 20.35 1.68
N ARG A 300 -9.52 21.46 2.38
CA ARG A 300 -10.13 21.73 3.69
C ARG A 300 -11.66 21.75 3.59
N ILE A 301 -12.22 22.54 2.67
CA ILE A 301 -13.68 22.67 2.47
C ILE A 301 -14.30 21.31 2.14
N ILE A 302 -13.69 20.55 1.24
CA ILE A 302 -14.19 19.22 0.86
C ILE A 302 -14.15 18.27 2.06
N GLY A 303 -13.06 18.25 2.82
CA GLY A 303 -12.95 17.42 4.02
C GLY A 303 -14.02 17.75 5.06
N ASP A 304 -14.19 19.04 5.38
CA ASP A 304 -15.18 19.50 6.35
C ASP A 304 -16.63 19.21 5.90
N MET A 305 -16.93 19.48 4.63
CA MET A 305 -18.25 19.21 4.05
C MET A 305 -18.56 17.72 4.04
N PHE A 306 -17.59 16.88 3.70
CA PHE A 306 -17.76 15.43 3.70
C PHE A 306 -18.08 14.90 5.10
N ILE A 307 -17.38 15.37 6.13
CA ILE A 307 -17.69 15.00 7.52
C ILE A 307 -19.10 15.45 7.91
N SER A 308 -19.50 16.68 7.54
CA SER A 308 -20.83 17.20 7.84
C SER A 308 -21.92 16.38 7.17
N VAL A 309 -21.82 16.15 5.85
CA VAL A 309 -22.78 15.36 5.09
C VAL A 309 -22.89 13.96 5.68
N GLN A 310 -21.75 13.29 5.91
CA GLN A 310 -21.77 11.95 6.49
C GLN A 310 -22.48 11.89 7.84
N GLN A 311 -22.24 12.86 8.73
CA GLN A 311 -22.91 12.88 10.03
C GLN A 311 -24.42 13.06 9.91
N ASP A 312 -24.87 13.94 9.00
CA ASP A 312 -26.29 14.19 8.75
C ASP A 312 -26.98 12.92 8.20
N GLU A 313 -26.37 12.29 7.20
CA GLU A 313 -26.93 11.13 6.51
C GLU A 313 -26.91 9.87 7.38
N VAL A 314 -25.84 9.65 8.14
CA VAL A 314 -25.75 8.52 9.07
C VAL A 314 -26.81 8.63 10.16
N ARG A 315 -27.05 9.83 10.70
CA ARG A 315 -28.12 10.06 11.69
C ARG A 315 -29.51 9.81 11.11
N THR A 316 -29.70 10.07 9.83
CA THR A 316 -30.99 9.93 9.14
C THR A 316 -31.29 8.47 8.78
N HIS A 317 -30.29 7.73 8.29
CA HIS A 317 -30.51 6.44 7.63
C HIS A 317 -30.07 5.22 8.44
N VAL A 318 -29.16 5.39 9.40
CA VAL A 318 -28.53 4.27 10.11
C VAL A 318 -29.06 4.21 11.54
N PRO A 319 -29.38 3.02 12.08
CA PRO A 319 -29.73 2.87 13.49
C PRO A 319 -28.68 3.48 14.40
N GLY A 320 -29.05 4.01 15.57
CA GLY A 320 -28.10 4.66 16.48
C GLY A 320 -27.00 3.72 17.02
N ASN A 321 -27.29 2.41 17.08
CA ASN A 321 -26.37 1.38 17.54
C ASN A 321 -25.85 0.54 16.37
N TYR A 322 -24.58 0.73 16.01
CA TYR A 322 -23.92 0.06 14.89
C TYR A 322 -22.39 0.01 15.07
N PHE A 323 -21.75 -0.95 14.42
CA PHE A 323 -20.31 -1.01 14.18
C PHE A 323 -19.95 -0.22 12.93
N LEU A 324 -18.82 0.48 12.94
CA LEU A 324 -18.31 1.19 11.77
C LEU A 324 -17.16 0.38 11.17
N ALA A 325 -17.36 -0.08 9.94
CA ALA A 325 -16.34 -0.76 9.17
C ALA A 325 -15.46 0.24 8.40
N GLN A 326 -14.17 -0.07 8.28
CA GLN A 326 -13.21 0.73 7.52
C GLN A 326 -12.34 -0.17 6.64
N GLY A 327 -12.03 0.28 5.42
CA GLY A 327 -11.10 -0.40 4.51
C GLY A 327 -9.62 -0.13 4.84
N THR A 328 -9.27 -0.03 6.12
CA THR A 328 -7.89 0.22 6.59
C THR A 328 -6.99 -0.96 6.18
N LEU A 329 -5.82 -0.67 5.61
CA LEU A 329 -4.85 -1.67 5.16
C LEU A 329 -3.71 -1.86 6.16
N TYR A 330 -2.92 -2.92 5.96
CA TYR A 330 -1.77 -3.23 6.82
C TYR A 330 -0.74 -2.10 6.85
N THR A 331 -0.49 -1.47 5.70
CA THR A 331 0.42 -0.32 5.58
C THR A 331 -0.04 0.88 6.41
N ASP A 332 -1.35 1.10 6.54
CA ASP A 332 -1.90 2.24 7.27
C ASP A 332 -1.71 2.09 8.79
N LEU A 333 -1.76 0.85 9.30
CA LEU A 333 -1.55 0.54 10.72
C LEU A 333 -0.09 0.73 11.13
N ILE A 334 0.82 0.38 10.24
CA ILE A 334 2.27 0.52 10.41
C ILE A 334 2.65 2.00 10.43
N GLU A 335 2.16 2.77 9.45
CA GLU A 335 2.40 4.23 9.37
C GLU A 335 1.76 5.02 10.53
N SER A 336 0.65 4.54 11.10
CA SER A 336 -0.06 5.20 12.20
C SER A 336 0.52 4.94 13.59
N GLY A 337 1.64 4.21 13.69
CA GLY A 337 2.43 4.12 14.93
C GLY A 337 1.94 3.07 15.93
N LYS A 338 1.17 2.06 15.49
CA LYS A 338 0.99 0.82 16.26
C LYS A 338 2.14 -0.17 16.09
N GLY A 339 3.12 0.07 15.20
CA GLY A 339 4.19 -0.90 14.95
C GLY A 339 5.50 -0.38 14.33
N VAL A 340 5.70 0.93 14.16
CA VAL A 340 6.99 1.48 13.70
C VAL A 340 7.31 2.72 14.51
N GLY A 341 8.58 2.81 14.95
CA GLY A 341 9.04 3.68 16.04
C GLY A 341 8.49 5.11 16.06
N LYS A 342 8.46 5.68 17.27
CA LYS A 342 7.92 7.02 17.65
C LYS A 342 8.40 8.23 16.81
N ASN A 343 9.24 8.02 15.79
CA ASN A 343 9.84 9.03 14.94
C ASN A 343 9.25 9.11 13.52
N ALA A 344 8.30 8.25 13.14
CA ALA A 344 7.56 8.44 11.89
C ALA A 344 6.65 9.68 12.04
N LYS A 345 7.07 10.81 11.47
CA LYS A 345 6.19 11.97 11.29
C LYS A 345 4.95 11.48 10.54
N VAL A 346 3.80 11.54 11.19
CA VAL A 346 2.49 11.18 10.63
C VAL A 346 2.18 12.17 9.51
N ILE A 347 2.64 11.87 8.29
CA ILE A 347 2.50 12.72 7.11
C ILE A 347 1.17 12.43 6.38
N LYS A 348 0.47 11.34 6.70
CA LYS A 348 -0.84 11.04 6.11
C LYS A 348 -1.97 11.30 7.11
N SER A 349 -2.45 12.54 7.14
CA SER A 349 -3.76 12.88 7.68
C SER A 349 -4.85 12.30 6.77
N HIS A 350 -5.10 11.00 6.86
CA HIS A 350 -6.27 10.43 6.20
C HIS A 350 -7.53 10.97 6.87
N HIS A 351 -8.23 11.85 6.14
CA HIS A 351 -9.39 12.63 6.60
C HIS A 351 -10.54 11.79 7.18
N ASN A 352 -10.57 10.47 6.96
CA ASN A 352 -11.57 9.58 7.55
C ASN A 352 -11.15 8.93 8.86
N VAL A 353 -9.85 8.73 9.14
CA VAL A 353 -9.38 7.96 10.31
C VAL A 353 -9.54 8.71 11.64
N ARG A 354 -9.63 10.05 11.58
CA ARG A 354 -9.86 10.91 12.75
C ARG A 354 -11.15 11.72 12.66
N SER A 355 -12.12 11.29 11.84
CA SER A 355 -13.42 11.94 11.85
C SER A 355 -14.04 11.78 13.25
N PRO A 356 -14.81 12.77 13.75
CA PRO A 356 -15.47 12.65 15.06
C PRO A 356 -16.34 11.38 15.19
N LEU A 357 -16.85 10.89 14.05
CA LEU A 357 -17.60 9.64 13.97
C LEU A 357 -16.70 8.43 14.27
N VAL A 358 -15.53 8.36 13.63
CA VAL A 358 -14.57 7.26 13.82
C VAL A 358 -13.97 7.29 15.22
N GLU A 359 -13.59 8.46 15.74
CA GLU A 359 -13.04 8.57 17.09
C GLU A 359 -14.05 8.10 18.14
N LYS A 360 -15.32 8.50 17.99
CA LYS A 360 -16.40 8.03 18.87
C LYS A 360 -16.57 6.51 18.78
N LYS A 361 -16.63 5.95 17.57
CA LYS A 361 -16.80 4.49 17.40
C LYS A 361 -15.59 3.70 17.90
N ARG A 362 -14.39 4.27 17.77
CA ARG A 362 -13.16 3.69 18.29
C ARG A 362 -13.14 3.67 19.82
N SER A 363 -13.54 4.75 20.48
CA SER A 363 -13.61 4.78 21.95
C SER A 363 -14.70 3.86 22.51
N GLU A 364 -15.75 3.59 21.73
CA GLU A 364 -16.78 2.59 22.04
C GLU A 364 -16.33 1.14 21.76
N GLY A 365 -15.17 0.91 21.11
CA GLY A 365 -14.72 -0.42 20.70
C GLY A 365 -15.51 -1.02 19.52
N ARG A 366 -16.15 -0.17 18.71
CA ARG A 366 -17.10 -0.56 17.66
C ARG A 366 -16.58 -0.32 16.25
N ILE A 367 -15.27 -0.54 16.04
CA ILE A 367 -14.61 -0.45 14.74
C ILE A 367 -14.33 -1.86 14.21
N VAL A 368 -14.60 -2.09 12.92
CA VAL A 368 -14.29 -3.34 12.22
C VAL A 368 -13.36 -3.01 11.05
N GLU A 369 -12.17 -3.60 11.01
CA GLU A 369 -11.16 -3.32 9.98
C GLU A 369 -10.81 -4.62 9.25
N PRO A 370 -11.68 -5.11 8.36
CA PRO A 370 -11.58 -6.46 7.82
C PRO A 370 -10.42 -6.63 6.83
N LEU A 371 -9.78 -5.55 6.40
CA LEU A 371 -8.62 -5.55 5.49
C LEU A 371 -7.31 -5.21 6.21
N ALA A 372 -7.35 -5.05 7.53
CA ALA A 372 -6.24 -4.58 8.35
C ALA A 372 -4.98 -5.44 8.22
N ALA A 373 -5.13 -6.73 7.88
CA ALA A 373 -4.00 -7.63 7.74
C ALA A 373 -3.44 -7.68 6.32
N LEU A 374 -4.01 -6.99 5.33
CA LEU A 374 -3.69 -7.17 3.91
C LEU A 374 -2.89 -6.01 3.31
N TYR A 375 -2.02 -6.37 2.35
CA TYR A 375 -1.43 -5.43 1.39
C TYR A 375 -2.37 -5.12 0.22
N LYS A 376 -2.04 -4.08 -0.56
CA LYS A 376 -2.90 -3.58 -1.64
C LYS A 376 -3.13 -4.59 -2.77
N ASP A 377 -2.11 -5.35 -3.11
CA ASP A 377 -2.17 -6.47 -4.06
C ASP A 377 -3.05 -7.61 -3.53
N GLU A 378 -2.90 -7.97 -2.26
CA GLU A 378 -3.75 -8.98 -1.60
C GLU A 378 -5.21 -8.54 -1.55
N VAL A 379 -5.49 -7.25 -1.30
CA VAL A 379 -6.87 -6.71 -1.35
C VAL A 379 -7.47 -6.83 -2.75
N ARG A 380 -6.69 -6.58 -3.81
CA ARG A 380 -7.16 -6.77 -5.19
C ARG A 380 -7.48 -8.24 -5.45
N GLU A 381 -6.61 -9.14 -5.00
CA GLU A 381 -6.81 -10.57 -5.16
C GLU A 381 -8.03 -11.08 -4.38
N LEU A 382 -8.18 -10.65 -3.12
CA LEU A 382 -9.38 -10.91 -2.33
C LEU A 382 -10.64 -10.38 -3.04
N GLY A 383 -10.56 -9.21 -3.67
CA GLY A 383 -11.64 -8.67 -4.49
C GLY A 383 -12.06 -9.59 -5.62
N ARG A 384 -11.10 -10.20 -6.33
CA ARG A 384 -11.38 -11.19 -7.39
C ARG A 384 -12.01 -12.45 -6.81
N THR A 385 -11.49 -12.94 -5.69
CA THR A 385 -12.03 -14.10 -4.96
C THR A 385 -13.47 -13.87 -4.49
N LEU A 386 -13.83 -12.62 -4.16
CA LEU A 386 -15.19 -12.19 -3.79
C LEU A 386 -16.11 -11.94 -5.00
N GLY A 387 -15.61 -12.11 -6.23
CA GLY A 387 -16.40 -11.95 -7.45
C GLY A 387 -16.56 -10.51 -7.93
N LEU A 388 -15.75 -9.56 -7.45
CA LEU A 388 -15.75 -8.20 -7.98
C LEU A 388 -15.22 -8.19 -9.43
N PRO A 389 -15.80 -7.35 -10.32
CA PRO A 389 -15.34 -7.27 -11.70
C PRO A 389 -13.95 -6.65 -11.81
N GLU A 390 -13.18 -7.04 -12.83
CA GLU A 390 -11.80 -6.55 -13.04
C GLU A 390 -11.75 -5.02 -13.19
N SER A 391 -12.81 -4.43 -13.77
CA SER A 391 -12.96 -2.97 -13.87
C SER A 391 -12.96 -2.25 -12.52
N THR A 392 -13.37 -2.93 -11.44
CA THR A 392 -13.39 -2.40 -10.07
C THR A 392 -12.06 -2.64 -9.37
N VAL A 393 -11.53 -3.87 -9.39
CA VAL A 393 -10.29 -4.22 -8.66
C VAL A 393 -9.02 -3.66 -9.31
N GLY A 394 -8.99 -3.63 -10.65
CA GLY A 394 -7.88 -3.12 -11.44
C GLY A 394 -7.87 -1.59 -11.57
N ARG A 395 -8.85 -0.87 -11.00
CA ARG A 395 -8.97 0.57 -11.18
C ARG A 395 -7.75 1.32 -10.63
N HIS A 396 -7.34 2.36 -11.33
CA HIS A 396 -6.36 3.33 -10.86
C HIS A 396 -6.85 4.06 -9.60
N PRO A 397 -5.94 4.46 -8.70
CA PRO A 397 -6.28 5.32 -7.57
C PRO A 397 -7.00 6.60 -8.00
N PHE A 398 -7.98 7.01 -7.20
CA PHE A 398 -8.72 8.27 -7.39
C PHE A 398 -8.65 9.08 -6.09
N PRO A 399 -8.25 10.37 -6.14
CA PRO A 399 -8.09 11.17 -4.93
C PRO A 399 -9.43 11.40 -4.24
N GLY A 400 -9.42 11.53 -2.90
CA GLY A 400 -10.62 11.82 -2.11
C GLY A 400 -11.37 13.09 -2.54
N PRO A 401 -10.67 14.21 -2.79
CA PRO A 401 -11.26 15.41 -3.40
C PRO A 401 -11.74 15.26 -4.85
N GLY A 402 -11.51 14.09 -5.47
CA GLY A 402 -11.90 13.78 -6.83
C GLY A 402 -11.34 14.76 -7.86
N LEU A 403 -12.21 15.25 -8.74
CA LEU A 403 -11.83 16.18 -9.80
C LEU A 403 -11.44 17.58 -9.28
N ALA A 404 -11.70 17.91 -8.01
CA ALA A 404 -11.36 19.22 -7.45
C ALA A 404 -9.87 19.56 -7.50
N VAL A 405 -9.01 18.54 -7.39
CA VAL A 405 -7.54 18.65 -7.48
C VAL A 405 -7.00 18.41 -8.89
N ARG A 406 -7.90 18.19 -9.86
CA ARG A 406 -7.60 18.04 -11.28
C ARG A 406 -8.16 19.19 -12.12
N ILE A 407 -8.87 20.12 -11.50
CA ILE A 407 -9.33 21.36 -12.11
C ILE A 407 -8.57 22.48 -11.40
N LEU A 408 -7.58 23.03 -12.10
CA LEU A 408 -6.79 24.12 -11.53
C LEU A 408 -7.63 25.40 -11.47
N GLY A 409 -7.61 26.05 -10.32
CA GLY A 409 -8.45 27.20 -10.01
C GLY A 409 -9.86 26.81 -9.53
N GLU A 410 -10.85 27.65 -9.89
CA GLU A 410 -12.23 27.52 -9.43
C GLU A 410 -12.92 26.26 -9.97
N ILE A 411 -13.74 25.64 -9.11
CA ILE A 411 -14.54 24.46 -9.41
C ILE A 411 -15.97 24.88 -9.72
N THR A 412 -16.44 24.58 -10.94
CA THR A 412 -17.83 24.84 -11.36
C THR A 412 -18.42 23.57 -11.98
N PRO A 413 -19.77 23.41 -11.98
CA PRO A 413 -20.43 22.27 -12.62
C PRO A 413 -19.96 22.04 -14.06
N GLU A 414 -19.83 23.12 -14.85
CA GLU A 414 -19.45 23.06 -16.26
C GLU A 414 -18.00 22.58 -16.44
N ARG A 415 -17.09 22.99 -15.55
CA ARG A 415 -15.69 22.55 -15.56
C ARG A 415 -15.57 21.09 -15.16
N CYS A 416 -16.37 20.64 -14.18
CA CYS A 416 -16.45 19.24 -13.82
C CYS A 416 -17.01 18.38 -14.96
N ASP A 417 -18.09 18.81 -15.62
CA ASP A 417 -18.68 18.13 -16.78
C ASP A 417 -17.69 18.02 -17.95
N LEU A 418 -16.97 19.11 -18.24
CA LEU A 418 -15.94 19.14 -19.26
C LEU A 418 -14.83 18.13 -18.95
N LEU A 419 -14.26 18.17 -17.74
CA LEU A 419 -13.19 17.27 -17.36
C LEU A 419 -13.66 15.81 -17.32
N ARG A 420 -14.88 15.52 -16.83
CA ARG A 420 -15.43 14.16 -16.82
C ARG A 420 -15.48 13.54 -18.22
N ARG A 421 -15.96 14.29 -19.22
CA ARG A 421 -16.00 13.80 -20.61
C ARG A 421 -14.60 13.56 -21.17
N ALA A 422 -13.68 14.49 -20.93
CA ALA A 422 -12.31 14.40 -21.44
C ALA A 422 -11.54 13.23 -20.79
N ASP A 423 -11.62 13.09 -19.48
CA ASP A 423 -10.99 12.00 -18.73
C ASP A 423 -11.56 10.64 -19.16
N ALA A 424 -12.87 10.53 -19.36
CA ALA A 424 -13.49 9.29 -19.83
C ALA A 424 -12.93 8.82 -21.19
N ILE A 425 -12.79 9.72 -22.17
CA ILE A 425 -12.21 9.42 -23.49
C ILE A 425 -10.74 9.00 -23.34
N TYR A 426 -9.97 9.70 -22.50
CA TYR A 426 -8.57 9.38 -22.27
C TYR A 426 -8.41 7.98 -21.66
N ILE A 427 -9.19 7.65 -20.64
CA ILE A 427 -9.15 6.33 -20.00
C ILE A 427 -9.63 5.23 -20.95
N GLU A 428 -10.64 5.49 -21.78
CA GLU A 428 -11.11 4.57 -22.81
C GLU A 428 -9.98 4.21 -23.81
N GLU A 429 -9.28 5.22 -24.33
CA GLU A 429 -8.11 5.02 -25.22
C GLU A 429 -7.04 4.14 -24.57
N LEU A 430 -6.72 4.38 -23.29
CA LEU A 430 -5.72 3.56 -22.59
C LEU A 430 -6.16 2.11 -22.46
N ARG A 431 -7.47 1.85 -22.27
CA ARG A 431 -8.02 0.50 -22.19
C ARG A 431 -8.03 -0.19 -23.55
N GLU A 432 -8.49 0.50 -24.60
CA GLU A 432 -8.54 -0.05 -25.98
C GLU A 432 -7.15 -0.44 -26.49
N ARG A 433 -6.11 0.30 -26.07
CA ARG A 433 -4.71 0.02 -26.41
C ARG A 433 -4.02 -0.99 -25.48
N GLY A 434 -4.69 -1.47 -24.43
CA GLY A 434 -4.10 -2.36 -23.42
C GLY A 434 -3.07 -1.69 -22.50
N LEU A 435 -2.95 -0.36 -22.52
CA LEU A 435 -1.97 0.40 -21.74
C LEU A 435 -2.41 0.67 -20.30
N TYR A 436 -3.70 0.54 -20.00
CA TYR A 436 -4.26 0.88 -18.69
C TYR A 436 -3.56 0.15 -17.54
N ASP A 437 -3.29 -1.15 -17.70
CA ASP A 437 -2.68 -1.98 -16.66
C ASP A 437 -1.15 -1.84 -16.58
N GLU A 438 -0.52 -1.29 -17.62
CA GLU A 438 0.92 -0.94 -17.62
C GLU A 438 1.19 0.37 -16.86
N ILE A 439 0.17 1.21 -16.72
CA ILE A 439 0.23 2.51 -16.06
C ILE A 439 -0.27 2.39 -14.62
N TRP A 440 0.46 2.96 -13.67
CA TRP A 440 0.06 2.93 -12.26
C TRP A 440 -1.12 3.87 -11.98
N GLN A 441 -1.10 5.07 -12.56
CA GLN A 441 -2.21 6.01 -12.52
C GLN A 441 -2.18 6.92 -13.75
N ALA A 442 -3.33 7.06 -14.42
CA ALA A 442 -3.55 8.02 -15.51
C ALA A 442 -4.79 8.88 -15.24
N PHE A 443 -4.73 10.14 -15.66
CA PHE A 443 -5.85 11.08 -15.58
C PHE A 443 -5.60 12.33 -16.41
N ALA A 444 -6.68 13.08 -16.67
CA ALA A 444 -6.63 14.41 -17.25
C ALA A 444 -6.72 15.52 -16.18
N VAL A 445 -6.13 16.67 -16.49
CA VAL A 445 -6.13 17.89 -15.67
C VAL A 445 -6.60 19.07 -16.52
N LEU A 446 -7.56 19.84 -16.03
CA LEU A 446 -8.10 21.02 -16.71
C LEU A 446 -7.37 22.29 -16.25
N LEU A 447 -6.71 22.98 -17.18
CA LEU A 447 -5.95 24.20 -16.88
C LEU A 447 -6.83 25.45 -16.98
N PRO A 448 -6.60 26.49 -16.15
CA PRO A 448 -7.29 27.78 -16.24
C PRO A 448 -6.70 28.66 -17.36
N ILE A 449 -6.36 28.04 -18.49
CA ILE A 449 -5.74 28.70 -19.65
C ILE A 449 -6.65 28.47 -20.86
N ARG A 450 -6.89 29.55 -21.60
CA ARG A 450 -7.54 29.50 -22.92
C ARG A 450 -6.46 29.49 -23.99
N ALA A 451 -6.59 28.60 -24.97
CA ALA A 451 -5.73 28.56 -26.14
C ALA A 451 -6.57 28.62 -27.41
N VAL A 452 -6.02 29.24 -28.46
CA VAL A 452 -6.62 29.19 -29.79
C VAL A 452 -6.59 27.75 -30.28
N GLY A 453 -7.77 27.20 -30.52
CA GLY A 453 -8.03 25.96 -31.22
C GLY A 453 -8.56 26.22 -32.62
N VAL A 454 -8.55 25.17 -33.45
CA VAL A 454 -9.12 25.19 -34.80
C VAL A 454 -10.27 24.19 -34.79
N ALA A 455 -11.50 24.69 -34.70
CA ALA A 455 -12.71 23.89 -34.87
C ALA A 455 -13.25 24.14 -36.29
N GLY A 456 -12.88 23.27 -37.24
CA GLY A 456 -13.15 23.51 -38.67
C GLY A 456 -12.36 24.70 -39.22
N ASP A 457 -13.05 25.67 -39.85
CA ASP A 457 -12.42 26.86 -40.47
C ASP A 457 -12.44 28.12 -39.58
N ALA A 458 -12.98 28.04 -38.36
CA ALA A 458 -13.10 29.17 -37.43
C ALA A 458 -12.10 29.09 -36.26
N ARG A 459 -11.62 30.25 -35.80
CA ARG A 459 -10.80 30.35 -34.58
C ARG A 459 -11.70 30.38 -33.36
N GLU A 460 -11.56 29.39 -32.50
CA GLU A 460 -12.25 29.34 -31.21
C GLU A 460 -11.24 29.23 -30.06
N TYR A 461 -11.60 29.79 -28.90
CA TYR A 461 -10.77 29.71 -27.69
C TYR A 461 -11.26 28.55 -26.83
N GLY A 462 -10.52 27.44 -26.86
CA GLY A 462 -10.78 26.28 -26.02
C GLY A 462 -9.93 26.26 -24.75
N SER A 463 -10.33 25.46 -23.78
CA SER A 463 -9.53 25.16 -22.59
C SER A 463 -8.32 24.29 -22.96
N VAL A 464 -7.26 24.35 -22.15
CA VAL A 464 -6.10 23.46 -22.27
C VAL A 464 -6.28 22.27 -21.32
N LEU A 465 -6.12 21.06 -21.85
CA LEU A 465 -6.13 19.81 -21.08
C LEU A 465 -4.71 19.26 -20.97
N ALA A 466 -4.27 18.93 -19.76
CA ALA A 466 -3.03 18.21 -19.53
C ALA A 466 -3.32 16.73 -19.27
N LEU A 467 -2.64 15.85 -19.99
CA LEU A 467 -2.66 14.41 -19.75
C LEU A 467 -1.52 14.05 -18.79
N ARG A 468 -1.83 13.23 -17.79
CA ARG A 468 -0.88 12.69 -16.83
C ARG A 468 -0.95 11.16 -16.85
N ALA A 469 0.20 10.51 -16.90
CA ALA A 469 0.34 9.07 -16.71
C ALA A 469 1.69 8.78 -16.07
N VAL A 470 1.69 7.97 -14.99
CA VAL A 470 2.89 7.63 -14.25
C VAL A 470 3.01 6.14 -14.01
N VAL A 471 4.24 5.65 -13.95
CA VAL A 471 4.58 4.28 -13.53
C VAL A 471 5.27 4.37 -12.16
N SER A 472 4.85 3.52 -11.23
CA SER A 472 5.38 3.49 -9.88
C SER A 472 5.19 2.11 -9.25
N HIS A 473 6.08 1.76 -8.32
CA HIS A 473 5.94 0.57 -7.48
C HIS A 473 5.23 0.85 -6.15
N ASP A 474 5.39 2.05 -5.58
CA ASP A 474 4.95 2.39 -4.21
C ASP A 474 4.28 3.78 -4.07
N GLY A 475 4.19 4.55 -5.16
CA GLY A 475 3.67 5.91 -5.18
C GLY A 475 4.58 6.96 -4.51
N MET A 476 5.71 6.58 -3.91
CA MET A 476 6.69 7.50 -3.31
C MET A 476 7.61 8.09 -4.37
N THR A 477 8.04 7.25 -5.31
CA THR A 477 8.74 7.65 -6.53
C THR A 477 7.92 7.25 -7.75
N ALA A 478 7.86 8.10 -8.76
CA ALA A 478 7.08 7.80 -9.96
C ALA A 478 7.73 8.42 -11.20
N ASP A 479 7.87 7.61 -12.23
CA ASP A 479 8.35 8.04 -13.53
C ASP A 479 7.18 8.28 -14.49
N VAL A 480 7.42 9.16 -15.45
CA VAL A 480 6.46 9.45 -16.52
C VAL A 480 6.31 8.22 -17.39
N TYR A 481 5.07 7.89 -17.77
CA TYR A 481 4.85 6.84 -18.76
C TYR A 481 5.33 7.28 -20.15
N ALA A 482 6.30 6.55 -20.71
CA ALA A 482 6.91 6.91 -21.98
C ALA A 482 6.02 6.46 -23.16
N PHE A 483 4.96 7.22 -23.45
CA PHE A 483 4.10 6.94 -24.60
C PHE A 483 4.89 6.94 -25.93
N PRO A 484 4.61 5.98 -26.82
CA PRO A 484 4.90 6.14 -28.24
C PRO A 484 4.30 7.47 -28.74
N PRO A 485 5.06 8.31 -29.48
CA PRO A 485 4.56 9.60 -29.95
C PRO A 485 3.24 9.50 -30.75
N GLN A 486 3.03 8.39 -31.46
CA GLN A 486 1.81 8.14 -32.22
C GLN A 486 0.58 8.03 -31.31
N ASP A 487 0.68 7.37 -30.16
CA ASP A 487 -0.44 7.21 -29.22
C ASP A 487 -0.90 8.57 -28.70
N LEU A 488 0.03 9.44 -28.31
CA LEU A 488 -0.31 10.80 -27.85
C LEU A 488 -0.97 11.65 -28.94
N LEU A 489 -0.54 11.51 -30.20
CA LEU A 489 -1.14 12.23 -31.33
C LEU A 489 -2.59 11.79 -31.55
N GLU A 490 -2.85 10.48 -31.52
CA GLU A 490 -4.18 9.91 -31.73
C GLU A 490 -5.14 10.23 -30.56
N ILE A 491 -4.67 10.07 -29.33
CA ILE A 491 -5.42 10.45 -28.11
C ILE A 491 -5.77 11.95 -28.14
N SER A 492 -4.79 12.80 -28.45
CA SER A 492 -5.00 14.24 -28.56
C SER A 492 -6.05 14.58 -29.62
N ALA A 493 -5.97 13.95 -30.81
CA ALA A 493 -6.92 14.17 -31.89
C ALA A 493 -8.35 13.74 -31.50
N ARG A 494 -8.52 12.57 -30.86
CA ARG A 494 -9.84 12.11 -30.39
C ARG A 494 -10.44 13.08 -29.38
N LEU A 495 -9.65 13.53 -28.40
CA LEU A 495 -10.08 14.48 -27.38
C LEU A 495 -10.57 15.80 -27.98
N THR A 496 -9.77 16.42 -28.87
CA THR A 496 -10.15 17.71 -29.48
C THR A 496 -11.32 17.59 -30.46
N ASN A 497 -11.53 16.42 -31.07
CA ASN A 497 -12.64 16.20 -32.00
C ASN A 497 -13.97 15.90 -31.29
N GLN A 498 -13.94 15.19 -30.15
CA GLN A 498 -15.15 14.79 -29.42
C GLN A 498 -15.52 15.76 -28.30
N VAL A 499 -14.57 16.58 -27.82
CA VAL A 499 -14.78 17.59 -26.78
C VAL A 499 -14.38 18.96 -27.33
N PRO A 500 -15.27 19.65 -28.06
CA PRO A 500 -14.94 20.88 -28.80
C PRO A 500 -14.50 22.03 -27.88
N GLU A 501 -14.84 21.99 -26.60
CA GLU A 501 -14.40 22.96 -25.61
C GLU A 501 -12.90 22.85 -25.28
N ILE A 502 -12.22 21.78 -25.71
CA ILE A 502 -10.77 21.58 -25.56
C ILE A 502 -10.07 22.04 -26.83
N GLY A 503 -9.29 23.12 -26.71
CA GLY A 503 -8.56 23.71 -27.84
C GLY A 503 -7.13 23.20 -27.97
N ARG A 504 -6.59 22.58 -26.92
CA ARG A 504 -5.21 22.09 -26.88
C ARG A 504 -5.04 21.01 -25.83
N VAL A 505 -4.26 19.99 -26.18
CA VAL A 505 -3.83 18.93 -25.26
C VAL A 505 -2.32 19.03 -25.07
N VAL A 506 -1.86 18.83 -23.84
CA VAL A 506 -0.44 18.73 -23.47
C VAL A 506 -0.20 17.45 -22.65
N TYR A 507 1.05 17.01 -22.55
CA TYR A 507 1.43 15.85 -21.73
C TYR A 507 2.47 16.25 -20.68
N ASP A 508 2.26 15.81 -19.44
CA ASP A 508 3.17 16.09 -18.33
C ASP A 508 4.37 15.14 -18.30
N ILE A 509 5.55 15.69 -18.55
CA ILE A 509 6.83 14.98 -18.60
C ILE A 509 7.68 15.14 -17.31
N SER A 510 7.06 15.50 -16.19
CA SER A 510 7.74 15.69 -14.91
C SER A 510 7.69 14.43 -14.03
N SER A 511 8.82 13.84 -13.66
CA SER A 511 8.88 12.73 -12.67
C SER A 511 8.65 13.23 -11.24
N LYS A 512 8.34 12.30 -10.33
CA LYS A 512 8.30 12.50 -8.89
C LYS A 512 9.51 11.83 -8.23
N PRO A 513 10.45 12.58 -7.62
CA PRO A 513 10.61 14.05 -7.63
C PRO A 513 11.13 14.61 -8.99
N PRO A 514 11.03 15.94 -9.27
CA PRO A 514 10.71 17.04 -8.36
C PRO A 514 9.21 17.41 -8.27
N ALA A 515 8.37 16.89 -9.15
CA ALA A 515 6.93 17.18 -9.13
C ALA A 515 6.15 16.19 -8.23
N THR A 516 4.85 16.41 -8.09
CA THR A 516 3.90 15.46 -7.51
C THR A 516 3.18 14.66 -8.60
N ILE A 517 2.37 13.67 -8.21
CA ILE A 517 1.57 12.90 -9.18
C ILE A 517 0.38 13.75 -9.64
N GLU A 518 -0.47 14.17 -8.70
CA GLU A 518 -1.55 15.15 -8.91
C GLU A 518 -0.94 16.57 -9.02
N TRP A 519 -1.67 17.48 -9.68
CA TRP A 519 -1.20 18.86 -9.93
C TRP A 519 -1.55 19.84 -8.79
N GLU A 520 -2.41 19.43 -7.86
CA GLU A 520 -2.85 20.15 -6.65
C GLU A 520 -3.10 19.18 -5.48
#